data_AF-K8X4P0-F1
#
_entry.id   AF-K8X4P0-F1
#
_cell.length_a   1.000
_cell.length_b   1.000
_cell.length_c   1.000
_cell.angle_alpha   90.00
_cell.angle_beta   90.00
_cell.angle_gamma   90.00
#
_symmetry.space_group_name_H-M   'P 1'
#
loop_
_entity.id
_entity.type
_entity.pdbx_description
1 polymer ?
#
loop_
_entity_poly.entity_id
_entity_poly.type
_entity_poly.pdbx_seq_one_letter_code
_entity_poly.pdbx_strand_id
1 'polypeptide(L)' 'NSLTATQVVAQINEVAAVAIDVGDFFTAPSVAELATVVDGAHDLREHLPLVSGKREGPPPLSLAQQR' A
#
# COMPACT_ATOMS: atom_id res chain seq x y z
N ASN A 1 -10.47 5.48 -13.10
CA ASN A 1 -11.09 4.32 -12.43
C ASN A 1 -10.05 3.56 -11.63
N SER A 2 -10.47 2.82 -10.59
CA SER A 2 -9.70 2.47 -9.39
C SER A 2 -8.27 1.95 -9.57
N LEU A 3 -7.91 1.36 -10.71
CA LEU A 3 -6.52 0.99 -11.02
C LEU A 3 -5.54 2.18 -10.95
N THR A 4 -5.92 3.33 -11.51
CA THR A 4 -5.08 4.55 -11.47
C THR A 4 -4.95 5.07 -10.04
N ALA A 5 -6.00 4.97 -9.22
CA ALA A 5 -5.94 5.34 -7.81
C ALA A 5 -4.94 4.44 -7.06
N THR A 6 -4.98 3.12 -7.29
CA THR A 6 -3.99 2.19 -6.74
C THR A 6 -2.57 2.52 -7.18
N GLN A 7 -2.35 2.88 -8.45
CA GLN A 7 -1.03 3.27 -8.95
C GLN A 7 -0.52 4.57 -8.30
N VAL A 8 -1.39 5.56 -8.14
CA VAL A 8 -1.04 6.82 -7.46
C VAL A 8 -0.67 6.57 -5.99
N VAL A 9 -1.46 5.77 -5.28
CA VAL A 9 -1.17 5.38 -3.90
C VAL A 9 0.19 4.66 -3.79
N ALA A 10 0.47 3.71 -4.69
CA ALA A 10 1.76 3.03 -4.72
C ALA A 10 2.94 4.00 -4.93
N GLN A 11 2.80 4.95 -5.85
CA GLN A 11 3.81 5.97 -6.12
C GLN A 11 4.03 6.91 -4.93
N ILE A 12 2.96 7.33 -4.25
CA ILE A 12 3.04 8.17 -3.05
C ILE A 12 3.78 7.43 -1.93
N ASN A 13 3.38 6.18 -1.65
CA ASN A 13 4.02 5.37 -0.62
C ASN A 13 5.52 5.18 -0.90
N GLU A 14 5.90 4.96 -2.17
CA GLU A 14 7.31 4.82 -2.58
C GLU A 14 8.11 6.12 -2.41
N VAL A 15 7.58 7.25 -2.88
CA VAL A 15 8.33 8.53 -2.91
C VAL A 15 8.38 9.20 -1.55
N ALA A 16 7.29 9.12 -0.77
CA ALA A 16 7.18 9.76 0.54
C ALA A 16 7.54 8.80 1.70
N ALA A 17 7.81 7.53 1.43
CA ALA A 17 8.08 6.50 2.45
C ALA A 17 6.98 6.41 3.53
N VAL A 18 5.73 6.56 3.12
CA VAL A 18 4.53 6.45 3.99
C VAL A 18 3.70 5.23 3.62
N ALA A 19 2.81 4.82 4.53
CA ALA A 19 1.80 3.79 4.29
C ALA A 19 0.40 4.41 4.34
N ILE A 20 -0.14 4.75 3.17
CA ILE A 20 -1.57 5.08 2.98
C ILE A 20 -2.29 4.01 2.15
N ASP A 21 -3.58 3.81 2.44
CA ASP A 21 -4.40 2.82 1.74
C ASP A 21 -5.21 3.45 0.58
N VAL A 22 -5.67 2.62 -0.35
CA VAL A 22 -6.54 3.07 -1.45
C VAL A 22 -7.88 3.63 -0.95
N GLY A 23 -8.31 3.24 0.26
CA GLY A 23 -9.47 3.82 0.92
C GLY A 23 -9.27 5.30 1.24
N ASP A 24 -8.11 5.65 1.81
CA ASP A 24 -7.76 7.02 2.18
C ASP A 24 -7.71 7.95 0.96
N PHE A 25 -7.26 7.43 -0.17
CA PHE A 25 -7.27 8.17 -1.44
C PHE A 25 -8.69 8.63 -1.83
N PHE A 26 -9.71 7.81 -1.57
CA PHE A 26 -11.09 8.13 -1.92
C PHE A 26 -11.81 8.99 -0.87
N THR A 27 -11.26 9.11 0.34
CA THR A 27 -11.80 10.03 1.36
C THR A 27 -11.24 11.44 1.23
N ALA A 28 -10.17 11.63 0.47
CA ALA A 28 -9.55 12.92 0.15
C ALA A 28 -9.94 13.42 -1.27
N PRO A 29 -11.04 14.18 -1.43
CA PRO A 29 -11.53 14.68 -2.73
C PRO A 29 -10.63 15.73 -3.39
N SER A 30 -9.54 16.14 -2.75
CA SER A 30 -8.60 17.13 -3.29
C SER A 30 -7.15 16.76 -2.96
N VAL A 31 -6.20 17.31 -3.74
CA VAL A 31 -4.76 17.10 -3.51
C VAL A 31 -4.33 17.69 -2.16
N ALA A 32 -4.92 18.81 -1.72
CA ALA A 32 -4.62 19.43 -0.43
C ALA A 32 -5.05 18.53 0.74
N GLU A 33 -6.23 17.90 0.63
CA GLU A 33 -6.70 16.94 1.63
C GLU A 33 -5.84 15.67 1.62
N LEU A 34 -5.44 15.18 0.44
CA LEU A 34 -4.55 14.02 0.32
C LEU A 34 -3.18 14.30 0.95
N ALA A 35 -2.64 15.52 0.79
CA ALA A 35 -1.39 15.90 1.44
C ALA A 35 -1.48 15.84 2.97
N THR A 36 -2.63 16.25 3.53
CA THR A 36 -2.87 16.15 4.98
C THR A 36 -2.90 14.71 5.46
N VAL A 37 -3.48 13.80 4.66
CA VAL A 37 -3.45 12.35 4.94
C VAL A 37 -2.03 11.82 4.92
N VAL A 38 -1.24 12.19 3.91
CA VAL A 38 0.17 11.77 3.76
C VAL A 38 1.03 12.26 4.93
N ASP A 39 0.84 13.50 5.38
CA ASP A 39 1.58 14.07 6.52
C ASP A 39 1.29 13.36 7.85
N GLY A 40 0.10 12.78 7.99
CA GLY A 40 -0.33 12.01 9.18
C GLY A 40 -0.14 10.50 9.08
N ALA A 41 0.37 10.00 7.94
CA ALA A 41 0.46 8.58 7.68
C ALA A 41 1.61 7.91 8.45
N HIS A 42 1.48 6.59 8.63
CA HIS A 42 2.53 5.77 9.22
C HIS A 42 3.75 5.67 8.29
N ASP A 43 4.92 5.46 8.89
CA ASP A 43 6.14 5.21 8.15
C ASP A 43 6.06 3.85 7.46
N LEU A 44 6.30 3.81 6.14
CA LEU A 44 6.24 2.56 5.37
C LEU A 44 7.20 1.50 5.91
N ARG A 45 8.29 1.91 6.56
CA ARG A 45 9.29 1.01 7.16
C ARG A 45 8.77 0.24 8.36
N GLU A 46 7.64 0.64 8.94
CA GLU A 46 6.93 -0.16 9.95
C GLU A 46 6.39 -1.47 9.35
N HIS A 47 6.19 -1.52 8.02
CA HIS A 47 5.86 -2.73 7.30
C HIS A 47 7.11 -3.46 6.83
N LEU A 48 7.20 -4.76 7.14
CA LEU A 48 8.29 -5.60 6.67
C LEU A 48 8.21 -5.74 5.15
N PRO A 49 9.27 -5.41 4.39
CA PRO A 49 9.22 -5.48 2.94
C PRO A 49 9.03 -6.93 2.48
N LEU A 50 8.27 -7.09 1.40
CA LEU A 50 8.20 -8.37 0.71
C LEU A 50 9.53 -8.65 0.02
N VAL A 51 10.26 -9.61 0.55
CA VAL A 51 11.52 -10.08 0.00
C VAL A 51 11.33 -11.40 -0.72
N SER A 52 12.16 -11.65 -1.74
CA SER A 52 12.20 -12.96 -2.38
C SER A 52 12.68 -14.02 -1.38
N GLY A 53 11.84 -15.03 -1.13
CA GLY A 53 12.18 -16.18 -0.30
C GLY A 53 12.83 -17.33 -1.11
N LYS A 54 13.52 -18.24 -0.42
CA LYS A 54 13.99 -19.49 -1.04
C LYS A 54 12.79 -20.35 -1.44
N ARG A 55 12.79 -20.87 -2.66
CA ARG A 55 11.72 -21.74 -3.18
C ARG A 55 11.98 -23.19 -2.76
N GLU A 56 11.71 -23.50 -1.50
CA GLU A 56 11.83 -24.85 -0.95
C GLU A 56 10.43 -25.47 -0.80
N GLY A 57 10.16 -26.53 -1.55
CA GLY A 57 8.86 -27.22 -1.51
C GLY A 57 7.67 -26.38 -1.98
N PRO A 58 6.44 -26.90 -1.81
CA PRO A 58 5.23 -26.15 -2.10
C PRO A 58 5.05 -24.98 -1.11
N PRO A 59 4.72 -23.77 -1.58
CA PRO A 59 4.47 -22.62 -0.70
C PRO A 59 3.20 -22.83 0.13
N PRO A 60 3.10 -22.21 1.32
CA PRO A 60 1.87 -22.21 2.09
C PRO A 60 0.73 -21.56 1.29
N LEU A 61 -0.47 -22.12 1.42
CA LEU A 61 -1.66 -21.54 0.80
C LEU A 61 -2.02 -20.23 1.50
N SER A 62 -2.36 -19.22 0.70
CA SER A 62 -2.96 -17.99 1.23
C SER A 62 -4.38 -18.26 1.76
N LEU A 63 -4.89 -17.36 2.61
CA LEU A 63 -6.26 -17.46 3.11
C LEU A 63 -7.32 -17.49 1.99
N ALA A 64 -7.04 -16.83 0.86
CA ALA A 64 -7.93 -16.85 -0.29
C ALA A 64 -7.91 -18.19 -1.04
N GLN A 65 -6.81 -18.94 -0.98
CA GLN A 65 -6.66 -20.26 -1.59
C GLN A 65 -7.18 -21.41 -0.71
N GLN A 66 -7.31 -21.18 0.60
CA GLN A 66 -7.84 -22.17 1.55
C GLN A 66 -9.37 -22.29 1.52
N ARG A 67 -10.05 -21.43 0.75
CA ARG A 67 -11.51 -21.36 0.66
C ARG A 67 -12.05 -22.14 -0.53
#